data_AF-A0A8H4T1S6-F1
#
_entry.id   AF-A0A8H4T1S6-F1
#
_cell.length_a   1.000
_cell.length_b   1.000
_cell.length_c   1.000
_cell.angle_alpha   90.00
_cell.angle_beta   90.00
_cell.angle_gamma   90.00
#
_symmetry.space_group_name_H-M   'P 1'
#
loop_
_entity.id
_entity.type
_entity.pdbx_description
1 polymer ?
#
loop_
_entity_poly.entity_id
_entity_poly.type
_entity_poly.pdbx_seq_one_letter_code
_entity_poly.pdbx_strand_id
1 'polypeptide(L)'
;MEPGIPLDVSRANMFDTTYVHPLLRDSMVLWHYYHCGSEGSVRNAIIRPRVTYLHDRTPTAVLTNLLVFFNKSMKVCPYISLPYRPSVPGRRLWLYALRSAIVQTPIADTNGRHVDLAPWPKEITRDGTVHFIDNQQPEYSRLRCERIKPDIIILCTGYKQEFPFLQSSREKATRAYPMASQANVRGIWRCDEPTIGFIGFLRPSLGAIPPLAEMQAQLWILNILAPEKIPRSLRAADEEHYRLKLPPGSRMENGVDHESYVWRLASDMNSAIGLWGVLAIAHKKCIRDGWRLLVIWAYNAHFNTKFRLLGPWKWSGAADTLISEEFWQTITRRPLFFGKGA
;
A
#
# COMPACT_ATOMS: atom_id res chain seq x y z
N MET A 1 8.60 -14.07 -21.36
CA MET A 1 9.10 -13.42 -20.12
C MET A 1 8.24 -13.91 -18.98
N GLU A 2 8.82 -14.55 -17.97
CA GLU A 2 8.06 -14.90 -16.77
C GLU A 2 7.48 -13.63 -16.13
N PRO A 3 6.21 -13.66 -15.67
CA PRO A 3 5.64 -12.52 -14.96
C PRO A 3 6.47 -12.25 -13.69
N GLY A 4 6.91 -11.01 -13.53
CA GLY A 4 7.60 -10.57 -12.32
C GLY A 4 6.72 -10.73 -11.07
N ILE A 5 7.33 -10.65 -9.90
CA ILE A 5 6.63 -10.79 -8.61
C ILE A 5 5.45 -9.80 -8.54
N PRO A 6 4.26 -10.24 -8.09
CA PRO A 6 3.13 -9.34 -7.87
C PRO A 6 3.55 -8.17 -6.97
N LEU A 7 3.28 -6.94 -7.39
CA LEU A 7 3.72 -5.74 -6.68
C LEU A 7 3.23 -5.72 -5.22
N ASP A 8 2.07 -6.32 -4.96
CA ASP A 8 1.42 -6.39 -3.66
C ASP A 8 2.17 -7.24 -2.63
N VAL A 9 3.10 -8.10 -3.07
CA VAL A 9 3.90 -8.98 -2.20
C VAL A 9 5.40 -8.66 -2.29
N SER A 10 5.73 -7.49 -2.85
CA SER A 10 7.10 -7.10 -3.15
C SER A 10 7.87 -6.55 -1.93
N ARG A 11 7.19 -6.25 -0.83
CA ARG A 11 7.83 -5.81 0.42
C ARG A 11 8.35 -7.02 1.22
N ALA A 12 9.48 -6.81 1.89
CA ALA A 12 10.04 -7.74 2.86
C ALA A 12 9.77 -7.17 4.25
N ASN A 13 9.43 -8.00 5.23
CA ASN A 13 8.77 -7.49 6.43
C ASN A 13 9.59 -7.56 7.72
N MET A 14 10.51 -8.51 7.83
CA MET A 14 11.33 -8.63 9.03
C MET A 14 12.20 -7.38 9.18
N PHE A 15 11.96 -6.66 10.28
CA PHE A 15 12.60 -5.39 10.61
C PHE A 15 12.32 -4.23 9.64
N ASP A 16 11.34 -4.38 8.72
CA ASP A 16 10.92 -3.26 7.86
C ASP A 16 10.00 -2.33 8.66
N THR A 17 8.83 -2.83 9.06
CA THR A 17 7.87 -2.16 9.96
C THR A 17 7.37 -3.07 11.09
N THR A 18 7.75 -4.36 11.07
CA THR A 18 7.25 -5.39 11.98
C THR A 18 8.38 -6.09 12.71
N TYR A 19 8.10 -6.60 13.92
CA TYR A 19 9.10 -7.16 14.84
C TYR A 19 10.23 -6.18 15.23
N VAL A 20 9.93 -4.89 15.21
CA VAL A 20 10.82 -3.80 15.63
C VAL A 20 10.54 -3.44 17.09
N HIS A 21 11.57 -3.05 17.83
CA HIS A 21 11.43 -2.60 19.22
C HIS A 21 10.44 -1.42 19.32
N PRO A 22 9.55 -1.35 20.34
CA PRO A 22 8.54 -0.30 20.46
C PRO A 22 9.10 1.12 20.32
N LEU A 23 10.27 1.41 20.90
CA LEU A 23 10.94 2.72 20.78
C LEU A 23 11.26 3.11 19.33
N LEU A 24 11.61 2.14 18.48
CA LEU A 24 11.91 2.37 17.07
C LEU A 24 10.63 2.42 16.22
N ARG A 25 9.61 1.64 16.57
CA ARG A 25 8.29 1.65 15.90
C ARG A 25 7.54 2.96 16.15
N ASP A 26 7.57 3.43 17.40
CA ASP A 26 6.84 4.61 17.86
C ASP A 26 7.62 5.91 17.61
N SER A 27 8.79 5.83 16.95
CA SER A 27 9.60 6.98 16.56
C SER A 27 9.70 7.15 15.05
N MET A 28 10.07 8.35 14.62
CA MET A 28 10.32 8.64 13.20
C MET A 28 11.67 8.11 12.70
N VAL A 29 12.50 7.50 13.55
CA VAL A 29 13.85 7.04 13.21
C VAL A 29 13.85 6.02 12.07
N LEU A 30 12.94 5.05 12.14
CA LEU A 30 12.76 4.03 11.09
C LEU A 30 12.39 4.67 9.75
N TRP A 31 11.56 5.70 9.78
CA TRP A 31 11.13 6.43 8.60
C TRP A 31 12.21 7.37 8.07
N HIS A 32 13.02 7.99 8.94
CA HIS A 32 14.22 8.74 8.55
C HIS A 32 15.27 7.83 7.91
N TYR A 33 15.44 6.60 8.39
CA TYR A 33 16.27 5.59 7.73
C TYR A 33 15.75 5.28 6.31
N TYR A 34 14.43 5.09 6.14
CA TYR A 34 13.85 4.96 4.80
C TYR A 34 14.06 6.19 3.94
N HIS A 35 14.02 7.38 4.53
CA HIS A 35 14.27 8.63 3.84
C HIS A 35 15.73 8.73 3.36
N CYS A 36 16.73 8.54 4.23
CA CYS A 36 18.15 8.54 3.87
C CYS A 36 18.50 7.46 2.83
N GLY A 37 17.95 6.25 2.98
CA GLY A 37 18.08 5.18 1.98
C GLY A 37 17.35 5.50 0.67
N SER A 38 16.27 6.30 0.72
CA SER A 38 15.58 6.78 -0.47
C SER A 38 16.30 7.94 -1.15
N GLU A 39 17.13 8.74 -0.49
CA GLU A 39 17.89 9.80 -1.15
C GLU A 39 19.18 9.29 -1.80
N GLY A 40 19.79 8.22 -1.27
CA GLY A 40 21.09 7.73 -1.71
C GLY A 40 21.17 6.40 -2.48
N SER A 41 20.09 5.60 -2.58
CA SER A 41 20.23 4.19 -3.04
C SER A 41 19.50 3.83 -4.34
N VAL A 42 20.08 2.87 -5.05
CA VAL A 42 19.55 2.11 -6.21
C VAL A 42 18.08 1.65 -6.06
N ARG A 43 17.56 1.55 -4.82
CA ARG A 43 16.15 1.31 -4.50
C ARG A 43 15.21 2.34 -5.16
N ASN A 44 15.63 3.60 -5.26
CA ASN A 44 14.90 4.66 -5.94
C ASN A 44 14.84 4.47 -7.46
N ALA A 45 15.86 3.84 -8.04
CA ALA A 45 15.89 3.51 -9.45
C ALA A 45 14.84 2.43 -9.77
N ILE A 46 14.67 1.44 -8.87
CA ILE A 46 13.77 0.29 -9.03
C ILE A 46 12.29 0.62 -8.75
N ILE A 47 12.00 1.52 -7.80
CA ILE A 47 10.62 1.81 -7.35
C ILE A 47 10.00 3.02 -8.06
N ARG A 48 10.77 4.09 -8.35
CA ARG A 48 10.25 5.28 -9.04
C ARG A 48 9.67 5.07 -10.45
N PRO A 49 10.01 4.04 -11.26
CA PRO A 49 9.36 3.83 -12.56
C PRO A 49 8.01 3.10 -12.42
N ARG A 50 7.70 2.54 -11.25
CA ARG A 50 6.54 1.65 -11.07
C ARG A 50 5.30 2.29 -10.47
N VAL A 51 5.37 3.58 -10.16
CA VAL A 51 4.37 4.23 -9.32
C VAL A 51 4.22 5.67 -9.76
N THR A 52 3.10 6.00 -10.40
CA THR A 52 2.70 7.40 -10.57
C THR A 52 2.26 7.92 -9.20
N TYR A 53 3.04 8.85 -8.65
CA TYR A 53 2.70 9.53 -7.41
C TYR A 53 1.50 10.45 -7.68
N LEU A 54 0.38 10.22 -6.98
CA LEU A 54 -0.66 11.25 -6.84
C LEU A 54 -0.22 12.18 -5.71
N HIS A 55 0.54 13.23 -6.01
CA HIS A 55 0.75 14.31 -5.06
C HIS A 55 0.88 15.69 -5.71
N ASP A 56 0.25 16.64 -5.03
CA ASP A 56 0.56 18.05 -5.05
C ASP A 56 1.98 18.23 -4.48
N ARG A 57 2.87 18.85 -5.26
CA ARG A 57 4.31 18.95 -4.92
C ARG A 57 4.56 20.18 -4.05
N THR A 58 4.27 20.10 -2.75
CA THR A 58 4.83 21.06 -1.79
C THR A 58 6.28 20.67 -1.41
N PRO A 59 7.23 21.63 -1.33
CA PRO A 59 8.67 21.37 -1.11
C PRO A 59 9.05 20.68 0.21
N THR A 60 8.11 20.49 1.13
CA THR A 60 8.32 19.96 2.49
C THR A 60 7.92 18.49 2.67
N ALA A 61 7.60 17.76 1.60
CA ALA A 61 7.16 16.36 1.66
C ALA A 61 8.34 15.38 1.92
N VAL A 62 8.88 15.41 3.13
CA VAL A 62 10.05 14.65 3.61
C VAL A 62 9.78 13.14 3.81
N LEU A 63 8.55 12.64 3.67
CA LEU A 63 8.21 11.23 3.95
C LEU A 63 7.36 10.58 2.85
N THR A 64 8.00 10.17 1.76
CA THR A 64 7.36 9.61 0.56
C THR A 64 6.61 8.29 0.76
N ASN A 65 6.84 7.53 1.83
CA ASN A 65 6.13 6.26 2.08
C ASN A 65 4.91 6.40 3.00
N LEU A 66 4.86 7.44 3.85
CA LEU A 66 3.75 7.68 4.79
C LEU A 66 2.63 8.55 4.19
N LEU A 67 2.85 9.13 3.02
CA LEU A 67 1.97 10.13 2.40
C LEU A 67 1.34 9.68 1.07
N VAL A 68 1.70 8.48 0.58
CA VAL A 68 1.47 8.13 -0.83
C VAL A 68 0.68 6.85 -0.99
N PHE A 69 -0.37 6.93 -1.79
CA PHE A 69 -1.02 5.77 -2.40
C PHE A 69 -0.27 5.37 -3.67
N PHE A 70 0.14 4.11 -3.75
CA PHE A 70 0.87 3.59 -4.89
C PHE A 70 -0.09 3.32 -6.05
N ASN A 71 0.15 3.93 -7.21
CA ASN A 71 -0.53 3.57 -8.45
C ASN A 71 0.06 2.25 -8.97
N LYS A 72 -0.77 1.21 -9.08
CA LYS A 72 -0.38 -0.12 -9.56
C LYS A 72 -0.41 -0.28 -11.09
N SER A 73 -0.86 0.75 -11.82
CA SER A 73 -0.94 0.70 -13.28
C SER A 73 0.40 1.01 -13.92
N MET A 74 1.00 -0.02 -14.49
CA MET A 74 2.26 0.10 -15.25
C MET A 74 2.05 0.45 -16.72
N LYS A 75 0.85 0.19 -17.26
CA LYS A 75 0.58 0.24 -18.70
C LYS A 75 0.58 1.66 -19.26
N VAL A 76 0.18 2.64 -18.44
CA VAL A 76 0.09 4.05 -18.85
C VAL A 76 1.41 4.82 -18.64
N CYS A 77 2.28 4.33 -17.76
CA CYS A 77 3.55 4.98 -17.42
C CYS A 77 4.44 5.30 -18.64
N PRO A 78 4.54 4.43 -19.68
CA PRO A 78 5.30 4.76 -20.88
C PRO A 78 4.77 6.01 -21.60
N TYR A 79 3.45 6.21 -21.63
CA TYR A 79 2.81 7.33 -22.31
C TYR A 79 2.93 8.64 -21.53
N ILE A 80 2.77 8.58 -20.19
CA ILE A 80 2.91 9.76 -19.31
C ILE A 80 4.36 10.23 -19.26
N SER A 81 5.32 9.31 -19.24
CA SER A 81 6.74 9.66 -19.12
C SER A 81 7.36 10.12 -20.43
N LEU A 82 6.80 9.73 -21.59
CA LEU A 82 7.37 10.02 -22.91
C LEU A 82 7.78 11.49 -23.09
N PRO A 83 6.93 12.49 -22.76
CA PRO A 83 7.25 13.89 -23.02
C PRO A 83 8.35 14.47 -22.12
N TYR A 84 8.70 13.76 -21.04
CA TYR A 84 9.69 14.18 -20.06
C TYR A 84 11.03 13.43 -20.18
N ARG A 85 11.13 12.48 -21.12
CA ARG A 85 12.38 11.77 -21.35
C ARG A 85 13.40 12.69 -22.02
N PRO A 86 14.66 12.69 -21.55
CA PRO A 86 15.70 13.42 -22.25
C PRO A 86 15.88 12.82 -23.64
N SER A 87 15.77 13.66 -24.68
CA SER A 87 16.00 13.29 -26.09
C SER A 87 17.28 13.89 -26.65
N VAL A 88 17.81 14.92 -26.00
CA VAL A 88 19.01 15.67 -26.45
C VAL A 88 20.27 15.11 -25.77
N PRO A 89 21.38 14.94 -26.50
CA PRO A 89 22.67 14.54 -25.93
C PRO A 89 23.10 15.46 -24.79
N GLY A 90 23.49 14.87 -23.65
CA GLY A 90 23.97 15.63 -22.48
C GLY A 90 23.96 14.83 -21.19
N ARG A 91 24.37 15.46 -20.08
CA ARG A 91 24.46 14.82 -18.74
C ARG A 91 23.15 14.14 -18.31
N ARG A 92 21.99 14.73 -18.62
CA ARG A 92 20.67 14.16 -18.29
C ARG A 92 20.37 12.87 -19.04
N LEU A 93 20.71 12.80 -20.33
CA LEU A 93 20.52 11.59 -21.14
C LEU A 93 21.45 10.47 -20.66
N TRP A 94 22.70 10.80 -20.32
CA TRP A 94 23.65 9.84 -19.77
C TRP A 94 23.19 9.26 -18.42
N LEU A 95 22.74 10.12 -17.50
CA LEU A 95 22.16 9.67 -16.22
C LEU A 95 20.90 8.80 -16.41
N TYR A 96 20.07 9.15 -17.39
CA TYR A 96 18.89 8.35 -17.75
C TYR A 96 19.30 6.97 -18.30
N ALA A 97 20.29 6.90 -19.19
CA ALA A 97 20.80 5.65 -19.76
C ALA A 97 21.44 4.76 -18.69
N LEU A 98 22.29 5.33 -17.82
CA LEU A 98 22.88 4.63 -16.68
C LEU A 98 21.81 4.06 -15.75
N ARG A 99 20.79 4.87 -15.43
CA ARG A 99 19.65 4.44 -14.62
C ARG A 99 18.86 3.30 -15.29
N SER A 100 18.63 3.39 -16.60
CA SER A 100 17.91 2.36 -17.36
C SER A 100 18.69 1.05 -17.45
N ALA A 101 20.03 1.10 -17.45
CA ALA A 101 20.87 -0.09 -17.41
C ALA A 101 20.77 -0.84 -16.08
N ILE A 102 20.63 -0.10 -14.97
CA ILE A 102 20.44 -0.66 -13.62
C ILE A 102 18.99 -1.16 -13.43
N VAL A 103 18.02 -0.46 -14.01
CA VAL A 103 16.58 -0.74 -13.84
C VAL A 103 16.03 -1.36 -15.11
N GLN A 104 16.09 -2.68 -15.20
CA GLN A 104 15.68 -3.47 -16.37
C GLN A 104 14.15 -3.57 -16.52
N THR A 105 13.40 -2.48 -16.34
CA THR A 105 11.96 -2.47 -16.67
C THR A 105 11.82 -2.08 -18.15
N PRO A 106 11.37 -2.99 -19.04
CA PRO A 106 11.18 -2.65 -20.44
C PRO A 106 10.12 -1.56 -20.54
N ILE A 107 10.49 -0.49 -21.23
CA ILE A 107 9.58 0.61 -21.55
C ILE A 107 8.97 0.26 -22.90
N ALA A 108 7.65 0.04 -22.93
CA ALA A 108 6.95 -0.19 -24.19
C ALA A 108 7.11 1.01 -25.11
N ASP A 109 7.33 0.74 -26.40
CA ASP A 109 7.22 1.77 -27.43
C ASP A 109 5.77 2.23 -27.50
N THR A 110 5.58 3.55 -27.49
CA THR A 110 4.26 4.18 -27.53
C THR A 110 3.86 4.58 -28.95
N ASN A 111 4.71 4.33 -29.95
CA ASN A 111 4.48 4.71 -31.35
C ASN A 111 4.12 6.19 -31.51
N GLY A 112 4.80 7.06 -30.75
CA GLY A 112 4.57 8.51 -30.73
C GLY A 112 3.33 8.97 -29.95
N ARG A 113 2.48 8.06 -29.48
CA ARG A 113 1.36 8.41 -28.60
C ARG A 113 1.87 8.76 -27.20
N HIS A 114 1.26 9.74 -26.57
CA HIS A 114 1.59 10.17 -25.21
C HIS A 114 0.35 10.59 -24.44
N VAL A 115 0.52 10.79 -23.14
CA VAL A 115 -0.49 11.37 -22.25
C VAL A 115 0.14 12.60 -21.61
N ASP A 116 -0.38 13.78 -21.90
CA ASP A 116 0.02 14.98 -21.18
C ASP A 116 -0.67 15.03 -19.82
N LEU A 117 0.10 15.46 -18.83
CA LEU A 117 -0.44 15.87 -17.55
C LEU A 117 -0.82 17.34 -17.67
N ALA A 118 -1.88 17.75 -16.99
CA ALA A 118 -2.30 19.14 -16.92
C ALA A 118 -2.68 19.49 -15.47
N PRO A 119 -2.50 20.76 -15.04
CA PRO A 119 -3.05 21.24 -13.78
C PRO A 119 -4.58 21.13 -13.74
N TRP A 120 -5.18 21.40 -12.57
CA TRP A 120 -6.62 21.52 -12.49
C TRP A 120 -7.13 22.67 -13.38
N PRO A 121 -8.21 22.46 -14.15
CA PRO A 121 -8.78 23.52 -14.98
C PRO A 121 -9.29 24.67 -14.11
N LYS A 122 -8.92 25.90 -14.47
CA LYS A 122 -9.50 27.12 -13.92
C LYS A 122 -10.92 27.31 -14.42
N GLU A 123 -11.11 27.13 -15.72
CA GLU A 123 -12.40 27.22 -16.38
C GLU A 123 -12.40 26.47 -17.71
N ILE A 124 -13.59 26.16 -18.19
CA ILE A 124 -13.83 25.67 -19.55
C ILE A 124 -14.75 26.70 -20.20
N THR A 125 -14.26 27.32 -21.27
CA THR A 125 -14.97 28.39 -21.97
C THR A 125 -16.17 27.84 -22.74
N ARG A 126 -17.05 28.74 -23.21
CA ARG A 126 -18.23 28.36 -24.00
C ARG A 126 -17.87 27.66 -25.32
N ASP A 127 -16.71 27.96 -25.89
CA ASP A 127 -16.19 27.29 -27.10
C ASP A 127 -15.52 25.95 -26.80
N GLY A 128 -15.47 25.52 -25.53
CA GLY A 128 -14.90 24.25 -25.08
C GLY A 128 -13.39 24.27 -24.84
N THR A 129 -12.75 25.44 -24.89
CA THR A 129 -11.32 25.58 -24.60
C THR A 129 -11.10 25.51 -23.09
N VAL A 130 -10.09 24.73 -22.66
CA VAL A 130 -9.74 24.59 -21.24
C VAL A 130 -8.63 25.58 -20.89
N HIS A 131 -8.84 26.38 -19.85
CA HIS A 131 -7.81 27.22 -19.26
C HIS A 131 -7.32 26.58 -17.96
N PHE A 132 -6.03 26.28 -17.87
CA PHE A 132 -5.42 25.67 -16.70
C PHE A 132 -4.88 26.70 -15.70
N ILE A 133 -4.86 26.35 -14.42
CA ILE A 133 -4.22 27.17 -13.38
C ILE A 133 -2.69 27.05 -13.53
N ASP A 134 -1.98 28.18 -13.48
CA ASP A 134 -0.52 28.17 -13.41
C ASP A 134 -0.05 27.68 -12.03
N ASN A 135 0.40 26.44 -11.96
CA ASN A 135 0.96 25.82 -10.77
C ASN A 135 2.50 25.87 -10.75
N GLN A 136 3.14 26.57 -11.70
CA GLN A 136 4.59 26.66 -11.89
C GLN A 136 5.29 25.30 -12.08
N GLN A 137 4.55 24.25 -12.44
CA GLN A 137 5.10 22.92 -12.66
C GLN A 137 5.41 22.66 -14.16
N PRO A 138 6.23 21.64 -14.47
CA PRO A 138 6.59 21.29 -15.83
C PRO A 138 5.40 20.99 -16.75
N GLU A 139 4.33 20.40 -16.20
CA GLU A 139 3.11 20.10 -16.96
C GLU A 139 2.42 21.36 -17.49
N TYR A 140 2.29 22.41 -16.66
CA TYR A 140 1.74 23.69 -17.10
C TYR A 140 2.65 24.36 -18.13
N SER A 141 3.96 24.36 -17.87
CA SER A 141 4.94 25.02 -18.75
C SER A 141 4.95 24.45 -20.17
N ARG A 142 4.64 23.15 -20.33
CA ARG A 142 4.48 22.51 -21.63
C ARG A 142 3.18 22.94 -22.32
N LEU A 143 2.06 22.91 -21.59
CA LEU A 143 0.74 23.11 -22.18
C LEU A 143 0.31 24.58 -22.34
N ARG A 144 0.98 25.53 -21.66
CA ARG A 144 0.56 26.94 -21.61
C ARG A 144 0.44 27.64 -22.99
N CYS A 145 1.13 27.12 -24.01
CA CYS A 145 1.10 27.68 -25.37
C CYS A 145 0.12 26.93 -26.30
N GLU A 146 -0.56 25.89 -25.81
CA GLU A 146 -1.45 25.06 -26.60
C GLU A 146 -2.92 25.40 -26.34
N ARG A 147 -3.74 25.41 -27.39
CA ARG A 147 -5.19 25.54 -27.26
C ARG A 147 -5.81 24.15 -27.15
N ILE A 148 -6.17 23.76 -25.93
CA ILE A 148 -6.74 22.43 -25.65
C ILE A 148 -8.27 22.51 -25.63
N LYS A 149 -8.91 21.74 -26.51
CA LYS A 149 -10.36 21.59 -26.60
C LYS A 149 -10.71 20.09 -26.60
N PRO A 150 -11.09 19.50 -25.44
CA PRO A 150 -11.40 18.08 -25.35
C PRO A 150 -12.77 17.76 -25.97
N ASP A 151 -12.87 16.64 -26.66
CA ASP A 151 -14.16 16.11 -27.14
C ASP A 151 -14.98 15.45 -26.01
N ILE A 152 -14.29 14.84 -25.05
CA ILE A 152 -14.89 14.09 -23.94
C ILE A 152 -14.18 14.46 -22.63
N ILE A 153 -14.96 14.72 -21.58
CA ILE A 153 -14.47 14.92 -20.23
C ILE A 153 -14.91 13.75 -19.36
N ILE A 154 -13.95 13.04 -18.76
CA ILE A 154 -14.20 11.92 -17.85
C ILE A 154 -13.79 12.33 -16.43
N LEU A 155 -14.79 12.51 -15.54
CA LEU A 155 -14.56 12.93 -14.16
C LEU A 155 -14.24 11.74 -13.25
N CYS A 156 -12.96 11.43 -13.11
CA CYS A 156 -12.44 10.40 -12.19
C CYS A 156 -12.25 10.94 -10.75
N THR A 157 -13.20 11.71 -10.22
CA THR A 157 -13.09 12.44 -8.93
C THR A 157 -13.26 11.56 -7.69
N GLY A 158 -13.56 10.28 -7.86
CA GLY A 158 -13.76 9.30 -6.78
C GLY A 158 -15.20 9.21 -6.29
N TYR A 159 -15.39 8.47 -5.19
CA TYR A 159 -16.70 8.11 -4.64
C TYR A 159 -16.82 8.49 -3.16
N LYS A 160 -18.05 8.74 -2.71
CA LYS A 160 -18.43 8.84 -1.29
C LYS A 160 -19.05 7.52 -0.84
N GLN A 161 -18.96 7.24 0.46
CA GLN A 161 -19.53 6.04 1.07
C GLN A 161 -20.72 6.45 1.94
N GLU A 162 -21.88 5.87 1.68
CA GLU A 162 -23.12 6.15 2.42
C GLU A 162 -23.86 4.85 2.69
N PHE A 163 -24.50 4.77 3.86
CA PHE A 163 -25.29 3.61 4.29
C PHE A 163 -26.69 4.07 4.69
N PRO A 164 -27.58 4.35 3.71
CA PRO A 164 -28.91 4.88 4.01
C PRO A 164 -29.72 3.99 4.97
N PHE A 165 -29.47 2.67 4.94
CA PHE A 165 -30.12 1.69 5.82
C PHE A 165 -29.65 1.70 7.28
N LEU A 166 -28.54 2.39 7.60
CA LEU A 166 -28.05 2.56 8.99
C LEU A 166 -28.49 3.89 9.61
N GLN A 167 -28.98 4.83 8.79
CA GLN A 167 -29.41 6.15 9.23
C GLN A 167 -30.86 6.08 9.74
N SER A 168 -31.15 6.85 10.79
CA SER A 168 -32.52 7.01 11.28
C SER A 168 -33.37 7.69 10.20
N SER A 169 -34.47 7.06 9.79
CA SER A 169 -35.43 7.69 8.88
C SER A 169 -36.22 8.79 9.60
N ARG A 170 -36.56 9.87 8.90
CA ARG A 170 -37.47 10.90 9.43
C ARG A 170 -38.88 10.35 9.70
N GLU A 171 -39.26 9.26 9.04
CA GLU A 171 -40.61 8.69 9.10
C GLU A 171 -40.76 7.59 10.17
N LYS A 172 -39.65 7.00 10.62
CA LYS A 172 -39.61 6.01 11.70
C LYS A 172 -38.38 6.28 12.55
N ALA A 173 -38.61 6.64 13.82
CA ALA A 173 -37.55 6.80 14.82
C ALA A 173 -36.91 5.44 15.13
N THR A 174 -36.03 4.98 14.24
CA THR A 174 -35.17 3.82 14.45
C THR A 174 -33.87 4.28 15.11
N ARG A 175 -33.25 3.37 15.88
CA ARG A 175 -31.91 3.58 16.45
C ARG A 175 -30.95 3.98 15.33
N ALA A 176 -30.26 5.11 15.50
CA ALA A 176 -29.19 5.52 14.61
C ALA A 176 -27.94 4.67 14.88
N TYR A 177 -27.47 3.96 13.86
CA TYR A 177 -26.24 3.17 13.94
C TYR A 177 -25.02 4.03 13.59
N PRO A 178 -23.81 3.65 14.06
CA PRO A 178 -22.59 4.34 13.66
C PRO A 178 -22.40 4.29 12.14
N MET A 179 -21.61 5.23 11.62
CA MET A 179 -21.13 5.23 10.23
C MET A 179 -19.70 4.69 10.17
N ALA A 180 -19.25 4.21 9.00
CA ALA A 180 -17.88 3.73 8.81
C ALA A 180 -16.80 4.78 9.19
N SER A 181 -17.08 6.06 8.93
CA SER A 181 -16.19 7.17 9.32
C SER A 181 -16.06 7.38 10.83
N GLN A 182 -16.96 6.81 11.63
CA GLN A 182 -16.95 6.89 13.09
C GLN A 182 -16.25 5.69 13.73
N ALA A 183 -15.82 4.69 12.96
CA ALA A 183 -15.13 3.52 13.48
C ALA A 183 -13.76 3.91 14.06
N ASN A 184 -13.64 3.89 15.39
CA ASN A 184 -12.47 4.36 16.13
C ASN A 184 -11.63 3.23 16.73
N VAL A 185 -12.05 1.97 16.59
CA VAL A 185 -11.24 0.80 16.95
C VAL A 185 -10.76 0.12 15.67
N ARG A 186 -9.47 0.30 15.37
CA ARG A 186 -8.78 -0.23 14.17
C ARG A 186 -9.42 0.14 12.83
N GLY A 187 -10.31 1.14 12.82
CA GLY A 187 -11.15 1.46 11.66
C GLY A 187 -12.17 0.37 11.32
N ILE A 188 -12.59 -0.43 12.31
CA ILE A 188 -13.51 -1.55 12.15
C ILE A 188 -14.85 -1.29 12.84
N TRP A 189 -14.87 -0.93 14.13
CA TRP A 189 -16.12 -0.61 14.86
C TRP A 189 -15.96 0.65 15.72
N ARG A 190 -17.08 1.13 16.27
CA ARG A 190 -17.11 2.24 17.23
C ARG A 190 -17.06 1.68 18.65
N CYS A 191 -16.17 2.17 19.51
CA CYS A 191 -15.86 1.54 20.81
C CYS A 191 -17.06 1.33 21.75
N ASP A 192 -18.04 2.23 21.71
CA ASP A 192 -19.30 2.19 22.47
C ASP A 192 -20.39 1.35 21.79
N GLU A 193 -20.20 0.98 20.52
CA GLU A 193 -21.13 0.17 19.73
C GLU A 193 -20.39 -0.94 18.96
N PRO A 194 -19.90 -1.98 19.64
CA PRO A 194 -19.15 -3.07 19.01
C PRO A 194 -20.02 -4.03 18.20
N THR A 195 -21.36 -3.93 18.28
CA THR A 195 -22.28 -4.84 17.58
C THR A 195 -22.31 -4.62 16.06
N ILE A 196 -21.69 -3.54 15.56
CA ILE A 196 -21.60 -3.21 14.13
C ILE A 196 -20.14 -3.01 13.74
N GLY A 197 -19.71 -3.77 12.72
CA GLY A 197 -18.38 -3.71 12.14
C GLY A 197 -18.41 -3.31 10.67
N PHE A 198 -17.49 -2.43 10.28
CA PHE A 198 -17.24 -1.97 8.93
C PHE A 198 -16.02 -2.68 8.36
N ILE A 199 -16.26 -3.70 7.53
CA ILE A 199 -15.21 -4.54 6.95
C ILE A 199 -14.85 -4.06 5.54
N GLY A 200 -13.56 -3.86 5.28
CA GLY A 200 -13.03 -3.44 3.98
C GLY A 200 -13.09 -1.93 3.71
N PHE A 201 -13.51 -1.12 4.69
CA PHE A 201 -13.67 0.35 4.55
C PHE A 201 -12.38 1.15 4.83
N LEU A 202 -11.24 0.56 4.49
CA LEU A 202 -9.92 1.21 4.57
C LEU A 202 -9.25 1.21 3.19
N ARG A 203 -8.19 2.00 3.06
CA ARG A 203 -7.40 2.04 1.84
C ARG A 203 -5.92 1.77 2.14
N PRO A 204 -5.37 0.62 1.75
CA PRO A 204 -3.94 0.38 1.89
C PRO A 204 -3.16 1.25 0.89
N SER A 205 -1.99 1.76 1.32
CA SER A 205 -1.05 2.47 0.45
C SER A 205 -0.55 1.59 -0.70
N LEU A 206 -0.25 0.34 -0.39
CA LEU A 206 0.14 -0.75 -1.28
C LEU A 206 -0.39 -2.07 -0.71
N GLY A 207 -0.81 -3.03 -1.52
CA GLY A 207 -1.40 -4.29 -1.05
C GLY A 207 -2.89 -4.41 -1.35
N ALA A 208 -3.50 -5.50 -0.88
CA ALA A 208 -4.84 -5.92 -1.28
C ALA A 208 -5.86 -5.71 -0.15
N ILE A 209 -7.08 -5.27 -0.48
CA ILE A 209 -8.16 -5.09 0.50
C ILE A 209 -8.72 -6.44 0.99
N PRO A 210 -8.96 -7.46 0.14
CA PRO A 210 -9.52 -8.74 0.59
C PRO A 210 -8.81 -9.40 1.79
N PRO A 211 -7.46 -9.52 1.84
CA PRO A 211 -6.80 -10.08 3.02
C PRO A 211 -6.95 -9.18 4.26
N LEU A 212 -6.96 -7.85 4.10
CA LEU A 212 -7.20 -6.96 5.24
C LEU A 212 -8.64 -7.10 5.75
N ALA A 213 -9.62 -7.19 4.86
CA ALA A 213 -11.03 -7.43 5.20
C ALA A 213 -11.21 -8.75 5.97
N GLU A 214 -10.51 -9.81 5.55
CA GLU A 214 -10.50 -11.08 6.29
C GLU A 214 -9.99 -10.90 7.73
N MET A 215 -8.87 -10.20 7.91
CA MET A 215 -8.29 -9.96 9.24
C MET A 215 -9.14 -9.01 10.09
N GLN A 216 -9.79 -8.02 9.47
CA GLN A 216 -10.76 -7.15 10.14
C GLN A 216 -11.96 -7.95 10.65
N ALA A 217 -12.50 -8.84 9.82
CA ALA A 217 -13.63 -9.69 10.18
C ALA A 217 -13.23 -10.64 11.32
N GLN A 218 -12.07 -11.27 11.24
CA GLN A 218 -11.54 -12.14 12.29
C GLN A 218 -11.45 -11.43 13.66
N LEU A 219 -10.88 -10.21 13.70
CA LEU A 219 -10.75 -9.46 14.95
C LEU A 219 -12.11 -9.05 15.50
N TRP A 220 -13.00 -8.57 14.64
CA TRP A 220 -14.34 -8.12 15.04
C TRP A 220 -15.19 -9.28 15.57
N ILE A 221 -15.18 -10.44 14.89
CA ILE A 221 -15.85 -11.65 15.35
C ILE A 221 -15.27 -12.11 16.70
N LEU A 222 -13.94 -12.09 16.86
CA LEU A 222 -13.28 -12.44 18.11
C LEU A 222 -13.72 -11.51 19.25
N ASN A 223 -13.82 -10.20 18.99
CA ASN A 223 -14.28 -9.21 19.96
C ASN A 223 -15.73 -9.46 20.42
N ILE A 224 -16.61 -9.93 19.53
CA ILE A 224 -18.01 -10.21 19.87
C ILE A 224 -18.16 -11.55 20.60
N LEU A 225 -17.53 -12.62 20.09
CA LEU A 225 -17.83 -13.99 20.52
C LEU A 225 -16.88 -14.52 21.61
N ALA A 226 -15.65 -14.03 21.66
CA ALA A 226 -14.62 -14.52 22.57
C ALA A 226 -13.62 -13.40 22.94
N PRO A 227 -14.09 -12.29 23.54
CA PRO A 227 -13.24 -11.14 23.87
C PRO A 227 -12.07 -11.51 24.80
N GLU A 228 -12.19 -12.57 25.60
CA GLU A 228 -11.14 -13.10 26.46
C GLU A 228 -9.93 -13.67 25.68
N LYS A 229 -10.09 -13.94 24.38
CA LYS A 229 -8.99 -14.36 23.50
C LYS A 229 -8.16 -13.17 22.99
N ILE A 230 -8.63 -11.94 23.17
CA ILE A 230 -7.85 -10.73 22.88
C ILE A 230 -6.94 -10.49 24.09
N PRO A 231 -5.61 -10.68 23.97
CA PRO A 231 -4.70 -10.74 25.10
C PRO A 231 -4.52 -9.41 25.83
N ARG A 232 -4.93 -8.28 25.22
CA ARG A 232 -4.80 -6.94 25.79
C ARG A 232 -5.81 -5.98 25.19
N SER A 233 -6.16 -4.94 25.93
CA SER A 233 -7.03 -3.86 25.45
C SER A 233 -6.49 -3.23 24.15
N LEU A 234 -7.40 -2.97 23.22
CA LEU A 234 -7.14 -2.35 21.93
C LEU A 234 -7.02 -0.83 22.10
N ARG A 235 -5.80 -0.35 22.36
CA ARG A 235 -5.55 1.09 22.61
C ARG A 235 -5.49 1.89 21.31
N ALA A 236 -5.94 3.14 21.35
CA ALA A 236 -5.83 4.07 20.21
C ALA A 236 -4.38 4.43 19.86
N ALA A 237 -3.48 4.49 20.86
CA ALA A 237 -2.05 4.74 20.65
C ALA A 237 -1.37 3.69 19.77
N ASP A 238 -1.93 2.48 19.71
CA ASP A 238 -1.44 1.42 18.86
C ASP A 238 -1.82 1.60 17.38
N GLU A 239 -2.55 2.66 17.02
CA GLU A 239 -3.01 2.88 15.65
C GLU A 239 -2.14 3.82 14.84
N GLU A 240 -1.35 4.64 15.53
CA GLU A 240 -0.67 5.77 14.91
C GLU A 240 0.38 5.35 13.87
N HIS A 241 1.09 4.26 14.13
CA HIS A 241 2.25 3.81 13.35
C HIS A 241 1.90 3.22 11.98
N TYR A 242 0.68 2.68 11.80
CA TYR A 242 0.25 2.12 10.52
C TYR A 242 -0.63 3.09 9.70
N ARG A 243 -1.10 4.21 10.29
CA ARG A 243 -1.91 5.18 9.56
C ARG A 243 -1.04 6.02 8.64
N LEU A 244 -1.52 6.28 7.42
CA LEU A 244 -0.89 7.25 6.53
C LEU A 244 -1.09 8.67 7.08
N LYS A 245 -0.02 9.48 7.05
CA LYS A 245 0.03 10.82 7.65
C LYS A 245 -0.46 11.89 6.69
N LEU A 246 -1.61 11.67 6.08
CA LEU A 246 -2.13 12.51 5.01
C LEU A 246 -2.40 13.96 5.49
N PRO A 247 -2.15 14.99 4.64
CA PRO A 247 -2.45 16.37 5.00
C PRO A 247 -3.91 16.57 5.42
N PRO A 248 -4.20 17.49 6.37
CA PRO A 248 -5.57 17.83 6.73
C PRO A 248 -6.39 18.24 5.50
N GLY A 249 -7.65 17.80 5.41
CA GLY A 249 -8.51 18.04 4.24
C GLY A 249 -8.21 17.16 3.03
N SER A 250 -7.34 16.17 3.16
CA SER A 250 -7.15 15.13 2.14
C SER A 250 -8.46 14.41 1.86
N ARG A 251 -8.79 14.20 0.58
CA ARG A 251 -10.01 13.50 0.15
C ARG A 251 -10.13 12.07 0.73
N MET A 252 -9.01 11.43 1.02
CA MET A 252 -8.96 10.09 1.60
C MET A 252 -8.29 10.20 2.96
N GLU A 253 -8.99 9.81 4.02
CA GLU A 253 -8.46 9.87 5.40
C GLU A 253 -8.23 8.46 5.98
N ASN A 254 -8.82 7.43 5.37
CA ASN A 254 -8.74 6.03 5.79
C ASN A 254 -7.51 5.28 5.25
N GLY A 255 -6.41 6.00 5.03
CA GLY A 255 -5.17 5.46 4.49
C GLY A 255 -4.37 4.67 5.53
N VAL A 256 -3.93 3.45 5.18
CA VAL A 256 -3.08 2.61 6.04
C VAL A 256 -1.88 2.01 5.30
N ASP A 257 -0.79 1.74 6.01
CA ASP A 257 0.26 0.85 5.56
C ASP A 257 -0.19 -0.61 5.75
N HIS A 258 -0.26 -1.37 4.65
CA HIS A 258 -0.83 -2.72 4.65
C HIS A 258 -0.11 -3.69 5.59
N GLU A 259 1.22 -3.75 5.50
CA GLU A 259 2.03 -4.70 6.27
C GLU A 259 1.96 -4.41 7.77
N SER A 260 2.04 -3.13 8.15
CA SER A 260 1.94 -2.70 9.53
C SER A 260 0.53 -2.95 10.09
N TYR A 261 -0.50 -2.64 9.30
CA TYR A 261 -1.89 -2.82 9.72
C TYR A 261 -2.25 -4.30 9.92
N VAL A 262 -1.94 -5.16 8.95
CA VAL A 262 -2.27 -6.59 9.05
C VAL A 262 -1.52 -7.27 10.21
N TRP A 263 -0.25 -6.92 10.41
CA TRP A 263 0.53 -7.43 11.53
C TRP A 263 -0.01 -6.93 12.87
N ARG A 264 -0.52 -5.69 12.91
CA ARG A 264 -1.18 -5.16 14.11
C ARG A 264 -2.43 -5.96 14.46
N LEU A 265 -3.30 -6.22 13.49
CA LEU A 265 -4.50 -7.03 13.72
C LEU A 265 -4.13 -8.45 14.17
N ALA A 266 -3.11 -9.06 13.55
CA ALA A 266 -2.61 -10.37 13.96
C ALA A 266 -2.06 -10.35 15.40
N SER A 267 -1.34 -9.30 15.78
CA SER A 267 -0.83 -9.13 17.15
C SER A 267 -1.96 -8.95 18.16
N ASP A 268 -3.01 -8.21 17.79
CA ASP A 268 -4.21 -8.02 18.60
C ASP A 268 -5.00 -9.32 18.82
N MET A 269 -4.89 -10.27 17.90
CA MET A 269 -5.50 -11.61 18.02
C MET A 269 -4.56 -12.68 18.57
N ASN A 270 -3.34 -12.33 19.00
CA ASN A 270 -2.30 -13.30 19.36
C ASN A 270 -1.99 -14.34 18.26
N SER A 271 -2.07 -13.91 17.00
CA SER A 271 -1.82 -14.71 15.79
C SER A 271 -0.49 -14.38 15.12
N ALA A 272 0.24 -13.35 15.58
CA ALA A 272 1.56 -13.00 15.08
C ALA A 272 2.65 -13.92 15.69
N ILE A 273 3.19 -14.85 14.89
CA ILE A 273 4.19 -15.81 15.36
C ILE A 273 5.59 -15.19 15.46
N GLY A 274 6.23 -15.33 16.62
CA GLY A 274 7.62 -14.92 16.82
C GLY A 274 8.64 -15.96 16.34
N LEU A 275 9.91 -15.56 16.27
CA LEU A 275 11.03 -16.39 15.78
C LEU A 275 11.07 -17.79 16.41
N TRP A 276 10.99 -17.86 17.74
CA TRP A 276 11.03 -19.13 18.47
C TRP A 276 9.86 -20.06 18.13
N GLY A 277 8.67 -19.49 17.93
CA GLY A 277 7.50 -20.26 17.52
C GLY A 277 7.68 -20.86 16.12
N VAL A 278 8.23 -20.08 15.18
CA VAL A 278 8.51 -20.57 13.83
C VAL A 278 9.61 -21.63 13.83
N LEU A 279 10.69 -21.42 14.60
CA LEU A 279 11.76 -22.42 14.74
C LEU A 279 11.23 -23.74 15.30
N ALA A 280 10.33 -23.70 16.28
CA ALA A 280 9.69 -24.90 16.83
C ALA A 280 8.84 -25.66 15.80
N ILE A 281 8.21 -24.96 14.86
CA ILE A 281 7.47 -25.59 13.74
C ILE A 281 8.47 -26.13 12.70
N ALA A 282 9.48 -25.34 12.36
CA ALA A 282 10.50 -25.69 11.37
C ALA A 282 11.29 -26.94 11.79
N HIS A 283 11.59 -27.11 13.08
CA HIS A 283 12.32 -28.27 13.61
C HIS A 283 11.54 -29.59 13.46
N LYS A 284 10.20 -29.53 13.32
CA LYS A 284 9.35 -30.71 13.09
C LYS A 284 9.23 -31.09 11.61
N LYS A 285 9.81 -30.28 10.71
CA LYS A 285 9.81 -30.51 9.26
C LYS A 285 11.17 -31.04 8.83
N CYS A 286 11.26 -31.55 7.59
CA CYS A 286 12.57 -31.87 7.02
C CYS A 286 13.42 -30.60 6.87
N ILE A 287 14.75 -30.73 6.81
CA ILE A 287 15.70 -29.60 6.79
C ILE A 287 15.34 -28.57 5.71
N ARG A 288 15.04 -29.03 4.49
CA ARG A 288 14.67 -28.17 3.37
C ARG A 288 13.42 -27.35 3.66
N ASP A 289 12.38 -28.00 4.16
CA ASP A 289 11.07 -27.38 4.36
C ASP A 289 11.08 -26.47 5.60
N GLY A 290 11.80 -26.84 6.66
CA GLY A 290 12.04 -25.99 7.82
C GLY A 290 12.79 -24.71 7.44
N TRP A 291 13.82 -24.82 6.59
CA TRP A 291 14.53 -23.67 6.05
C TRP A 291 13.64 -22.76 5.19
N ARG A 292 12.85 -23.34 4.28
CA ARG A 292 11.87 -22.59 3.47
C ARG A 292 10.90 -21.82 4.37
N LEU A 293 10.38 -22.44 5.42
CA LEU A 293 9.46 -21.80 6.36
C LEU A 293 10.08 -20.57 7.04
N LEU A 294 11.34 -20.67 7.51
CA LEU A 294 12.05 -19.57 8.15
C LEU A 294 12.28 -18.39 7.19
N VAL A 295 12.74 -18.69 5.97
CA VAL A 295 12.96 -17.67 4.94
C VAL A 295 11.65 -16.98 4.57
N ILE A 296 10.56 -17.74 4.43
CA ILE A 296 9.25 -17.19 4.09
C ILE A 296 8.69 -16.35 5.23
N TRP A 297 8.80 -16.81 6.47
CA TRP A 297 8.39 -16.03 7.63
C TRP A 297 9.12 -14.68 7.67
N ALA A 298 10.45 -14.67 7.48
CA ALA A 298 11.29 -13.48 7.56
C ALA A 298 11.12 -12.52 6.37
N TYR A 299 11.25 -13.00 5.14
CA TYR A 299 11.45 -12.13 3.96
C TYR A 299 10.22 -11.93 3.09
N ASN A 300 9.16 -12.71 3.33
CA ASN A 300 7.93 -12.59 2.55
C ASN A 300 6.97 -11.53 3.14
N ALA A 301 6.03 -11.08 2.31
CA ALA A 301 4.91 -10.24 2.74
C ALA A 301 4.05 -10.94 3.82
N HIS A 302 3.20 -10.18 4.51
CA HIS A 302 2.35 -10.69 5.58
C HIS A 302 1.09 -11.30 4.98
N PHE A 303 1.28 -12.46 4.39
CA PHE A 303 0.15 -13.30 4.00
C PHE A 303 -0.64 -13.71 5.23
N ASN A 304 -1.96 -13.66 5.12
CA ASN A 304 -2.86 -14.11 6.20
C ASN A 304 -2.54 -15.54 6.65
N THR A 305 -2.11 -16.41 5.73
CA THR A 305 -1.63 -17.77 6.05
C THR A 305 -0.56 -17.80 7.13
N LYS A 306 0.34 -16.81 7.21
CA LYS A 306 1.33 -16.70 8.31
C LYS A 306 0.65 -16.56 9.66
N PHE A 307 -0.43 -15.79 9.73
CA PHE A 307 -1.21 -15.55 10.94
C PHE A 307 -2.16 -16.70 11.29
N ARG A 308 -2.18 -17.76 10.46
CA ARG A 308 -2.90 -19.01 10.74
C ARG A 308 -1.99 -20.08 11.37
N LEU A 309 -0.71 -19.78 11.63
CA LEU A 309 0.21 -20.72 12.31
C LEU A 309 -0.08 -20.84 13.82
N LEU A 310 -0.57 -19.77 14.45
CA LEU A 310 -1.05 -19.77 15.83
C LEU A 310 -2.30 -18.88 16.00
N GLY A 311 -2.83 -18.88 17.23
CA GLY A 311 -3.90 -18.00 17.64
C GLY A 311 -5.29 -18.63 17.44
N PRO A 312 -6.36 -17.86 17.68
CA PRO A 312 -7.75 -18.37 17.67
C PRO A 312 -8.19 -18.86 16.30
N TRP A 313 -7.55 -18.37 15.24
CA TRP A 313 -7.86 -18.66 13.85
C TRP A 313 -6.91 -19.68 13.22
N LYS A 314 -6.16 -20.45 14.02
CA LYS A 314 -5.16 -21.41 13.56
C LYS A 314 -5.70 -22.40 12.53
N TRP A 315 -4.91 -22.69 11.49
CA TRP A 315 -5.22 -23.67 10.47
C TRP A 315 -4.09 -24.69 10.31
N SER A 316 -4.41 -25.98 10.32
CA SER A 316 -3.43 -27.07 10.24
C SER A 316 -2.60 -27.05 8.95
N GLY A 317 -3.22 -26.66 7.82
CA GLY A 317 -2.55 -26.57 6.53
C GLY A 317 -1.62 -25.36 6.36
N ALA A 318 -1.62 -24.41 7.30
CA ALA A 318 -0.92 -23.14 7.14
C ALA A 318 0.59 -23.31 6.91
N ALA A 319 1.23 -24.19 7.68
CA ALA A 319 2.67 -24.44 7.55
C ALA A 319 3.02 -25.06 6.18
N ASP A 320 2.21 -26.01 5.72
CA ASP A 320 2.41 -26.70 4.43
C ASP A 320 2.15 -25.78 3.25
N THR A 321 1.13 -24.93 3.33
CA THR A 321 0.87 -23.90 2.31
C THR A 321 2.00 -22.88 2.25
N LEU A 322 2.55 -22.44 3.40
CA LEU A 322 3.65 -21.48 3.40
C LEU A 322 4.89 -22.04 2.72
N ILE A 323 5.25 -23.32 2.88
CA ILE A 323 6.43 -23.91 2.26
C ILE A 323 6.20 -24.39 0.81
N SER A 324 4.99 -24.21 0.30
CA SER A 324 4.61 -24.57 -1.07
C SER A 324 5.46 -23.83 -2.10
N GLU A 325 5.52 -24.39 -3.29
CA GLU A 325 6.29 -23.79 -4.37
C GLU A 325 5.74 -22.42 -4.79
N GLU A 326 4.42 -22.21 -4.70
CA GLU A 326 3.79 -20.92 -5.00
C GLU A 326 4.33 -19.80 -4.09
N PHE A 327 4.34 -20.03 -2.78
CA PHE A 327 4.86 -19.06 -1.81
C PHE A 327 6.37 -18.91 -1.94
N TRP A 328 7.09 -20.00 -2.22
CA TRP A 328 8.54 -19.95 -2.44
C TRP A 328 8.91 -19.07 -3.66
N GLN A 329 8.15 -19.18 -4.75
CA GLN A 329 8.36 -18.40 -5.97
C GLN A 329 8.21 -16.88 -5.78
N THR A 330 7.42 -16.45 -4.79
CA THR A 330 7.31 -15.01 -4.47
C THR A 330 8.60 -14.41 -3.91
N ILE A 331 9.51 -15.25 -3.40
CA ILE A 331 10.84 -14.85 -2.91
C ILE A 331 11.90 -15.10 -3.97
N THR A 332 11.93 -16.28 -4.59
CA THR A 332 13.02 -16.65 -5.52
C THR A 332 12.99 -15.87 -6.83
N ARG A 333 11.83 -15.36 -7.25
CA ARG A 333 11.73 -14.46 -8.42
C ARG A 333 12.30 -13.05 -8.16
N ARG A 334 12.90 -12.78 -7.00
CA ARG A 334 13.54 -11.48 -6.67
C ARG A 334 14.95 -11.44 -7.27
N PRO A 335 15.19 -10.67 -8.35
CA PRO A 335 16.41 -10.78 -9.16
C PRO A 335 17.70 -10.38 -8.43
N LEU A 336 17.61 -9.61 -7.35
CA LEU A 336 18.78 -9.13 -6.58
C LEU A 336 19.29 -10.14 -5.54
N PHE A 337 18.46 -11.09 -5.08
CA PHE A 337 18.83 -12.01 -3.98
C PHE A 337 19.01 -13.46 -4.43
N PHE A 338 18.34 -13.90 -5.50
CA PHE A 338 18.35 -15.31 -5.95
C PHE A 338 18.78 -15.49 -7.41
N GLY A 339 19.27 -14.44 -8.06
CA GLY A 339 19.74 -14.47 -9.44
C GLY A 339 18.60 -14.70 -10.45
N LYS A 340 18.93 -14.57 -11.74
CA LYS A 340 18.09 -15.16 -12.78
C LYS A 340 18.33 -16.67 -12.69
N GLY A 341 17.30 -17.44 -12.32
CA GLY A 341 17.32 -18.86 -12.61
C GLY A 341 17.63 -19.06 -14.10
N ALA A 342 18.51 -20.02 -14.38
CA ALA A 342 18.96 -20.37 -15.72
C ALA A 342 17.81 -20.56 -16.71
#